data_AF-A0A7W1HQN3-F1
#
_entry.id   AF-A0A7W1HQN3-F1
#
_cell.length_a   1.000
_cell.length_b   1.000
_cell.length_c   1.000
_cell.angle_alpha   90.00
_cell.angle_beta   90.00
_cell.angle_gamma   90.00
#
_symmetry.space_group_name_H-M   'P 1'
#
loop_
_entity.id
_entity.type
_entity.pdbx_description
1 polymer ?
#
loop_
_entity_poly.entity_id
_entity_poly.type
_entity_poly.pdbx_seq_one_letter_code
_entity_poly.pdbx_strand_id
1 'polypeptide(L)'
;MKVKVTKEGLLIPKEVTERLGSDEFEVFEEPGRLLIVAEPASPGDTEGHSGPGVEAVEDPILGLGRNPVRTGVRDGSTNHDRYLYDAGE
;
A
#
# COMPACT_ATOMS: atom_id res chain seq x y z
N MET A 1 20.39 10.40 7.11
CA MET A 1 21.33 11.48 6.74
C MET A 1 21.18 12.66 7.70
N LYS A 2 22.11 13.62 7.73
CA LYS A 2 21.97 14.87 8.49
C LYS A 2 21.87 16.04 7.51
N VAL A 3 20.85 16.87 7.66
CA VAL A 3 20.63 18.08 6.85
C VAL A 3 20.55 19.29 7.77
N LYS A 4 21.01 20.45 7.27
CA LYS A 4 21.03 21.69 8.03
C LYS A 4 19.80 22.52 7.71
N VAL A 5 19.15 23.04 8.74
CA VAL A 5 18.05 24.01 8.58
C VAL A 5 18.62 25.35 8.11
N THR A 6 18.02 25.91 7.07
CA THR A 6 18.37 27.21 6.51
C THR A 6 17.27 28.23 6.80
N LYS A 7 17.44 29.47 6.34
CA LYS A 7 16.38 30.50 6.44
C LYS A 7 15.15 30.16 5.59
N GLU A 8 15.32 29.35 4.55
CA GLU A 8 14.24 28.87 3.69
C GLU A 8 13.55 27.63 4.29
N GLY A 9 14.09 27.06 5.36
CA GLY A 9 13.57 25.86 6.03
C GLY A 9 14.49 24.64 5.89
N LEU A 10 13.88 23.46 6.00
CA LEU A 10 14.55 22.17 5.88
C LEU A 10 14.49 21.67 4.43
N LEU A 11 15.64 21.53 3.79
CA LEU A 11 15.71 21.03 2.42
C LEU A 11 15.79 19.50 2.42
N ILE A 12 14.81 18.85 1.78
CA ILE A 12 14.78 17.40 1.60
C ILE A 12 15.61 17.05 0.37
N PRO A 13 16.65 16.19 0.49
CA PRO A 13 17.48 15.83 -0.65
C PRO A 13 16.69 15.10 -1.73
N LYS A 14 16.99 15.40 -2.99
CA LYS A 14 16.24 14.93 -4.16
C LYS A 14 16.13 13.41 -4.26
N GLU A 15 17.19 12.70 -3.86
CA GLU A 15 17.21 11.24 -3.77
C GLU A 15 16.10 10.65 -2.87
N VAL A 16 15.66 11.41 -1.85
CA VAL A 16 14.58 11.00 -0.95
C VAL A 16 13.22 11.18 -1.63
N THR A 17 13.00 12.31 -2.30
CA THR A 17 11.73 12.60 -2.98
C THR A 17 11.55 11.73 -4.22
N GLU A 18 12.61 11.52 -5.02
CA GLU A 18 12.59 10.61 -6.18
C GLU A 18 12.27 9.17 -5.78
N ARG A 19 12.78 8.72 -4.63
CA ARG A 19 12.47 7.38 -4.10
C ARG A 19 11.03 7.25 -3.62
N LEU A 20 10.40 8.34 -3.19
CA LEU A 20 8.99 8.35 -2.78
C LEU A 20 8.05 8.52 -3.98
N GLY A 21 8.56 8.96 -5.14
CA GLY A 21 7.81 8.97 -6.40
C GLY A 21 6.65 9.97 -6.45
N SER A 22 6.70 11.04 -5.65
CA SER A 22 5.66 12.07 -5.63
C SER A 22 6.27 13.47 -5.62
N ASP A 23 5.52 14.40 -6.20
CA ASP A 23 5.82 15.84 -6.20
C ASP A 23 5.04 16.58 -5.10
N GLU A 24 4.07 15.89 -4.46
CA GLU A 24 3.21 16.44 -3.40
C GLU A 24 3.34 15.61 -2.11
N PHE A 25 3.43 16.32 -0.98
CA PHE A 25 3.67 15.71 0.32
C PHE A 25 2.82 16.38 1.41
N GLU A 26 2.22 15.56 2.26
CA GLU A 26 1.63 16.00 3.51
C GLU A 26 2.66 15.93 4.64
N VAL A 27 2.65 16.95 5.51
CA VAL A 27 3.57 17.06 6.65
C VAL A 27 2.77 17.01 7.94
N PHE A 28 3.10 16.04 8.79
CA PHE A 28 2.52 15.88 10.12
C PHE A 28 3.57 16.13 11.20
N GLU A 29 3.18 16.87 12.23
CA GLU A 29 3.99 17.09 13.41
C GLU A 29 3.60 16.10 14.51
N GLU A 30 4.59 15.37 15.01
CA GLU A 30 4.44 14.50 16.17
C GLU A 30 5.46 14.88 17.25
N PRO A 31 5.24 14.52 18.52
CA PRO A 31 6.18 14.82 19.59
C PRO A 31 7.60 14.29 19.28
N GLY A 32 8.52 15.22 18.99
CA GLY A 32 9.92 14.92 18.72
C GLY A 32 10.23 14.44 17.29
N ARG A 33 9.27 14.43 16.36
CA ARG A 33 9.52 14.05 14.95
C ARG A 33 8.54 14.69 13.97
N LEU A 34 8.99 14.82 12.72
CA LEU A 34 8.14 15.21 11.59
C LEU A 34 7.94 13.98 10.72
N LEU A 35 6.69 13.69 10.36
CA LEU A 35 6.34 12.67 9.39
C LEU A 35 6.00 13.37 8.06
N ILE A 36 6.62 12.91 6.98
CA ILE A 36 6.41 13.45 5.64
C ILE A 36 5.92 12.28 4.80
N VAL A 37 4.70 12.40 4.27
CA VAL A 37 4.02 11.35 3.54
C VAL A 37 3.76 11.86 2.13
N ALA A 38 4.14 11.08 1.13
CA ALA A 38 3.77 11.39 -0.25
C ALA A 38 2.26 11.27 -0.40
N GLU A 39 1.60 12.25 -1.03
CA GLU A 39 0.23 12.03 -1.44
C GLU A 39 0.21 10.91 -2.50
N PRO A 40 -0.63 9.88 -2.33
CA PRO A 40 -0.86 8.95 -3.42
C PRO A 40 -1.50 9.74 -4.56
N ALA A 41 -0.92 9.67 -5.75
CA ALA A 41 -1.50 10.27 -6.95
C ALA A 41 -3.00 9.96 -6.98
N SER A 42 -3.83 11.02 -6.98
CA SER A 42 -5.29 10.86 -7.00
C SER A 42 -5.68 9.91 -8.13
N PRO A 43 -6.42 8.82 -7.85
CA PRO A 43 -6.78 7.81 -8.86
C PRO A 43 -7.88 8.31 -9.83
N GLY A 44 -7.92 9.61 -10.11
CA GLY A 44 -9.02 10.30 -10.79
C GLY A 44 -8.86 10.45 -12.30
N ASP A 45 -7.64 10.39 -12.85
CA ASP A 45 -7.41 10.66 -14.28
C ASP A 45 -6.69 9.52 -15.01
N THR A 46 -6.66 8.32 -14.44
CA THR A 46 -6.08 7.16 -15.11
C THR A 46 -7.02 5.97 -14.97
N GLU A 47 -7.76 5.70 -16.04
CA GLU A 47 -8.22 4.35 -16.33
C GLU A 47 -6.96 3.44 -16.36
N GLY A 48 -6.65 2.87 -15.20
CA GLY A 48 -5.45 2.05 -14.96
C GLY A 48 -4.16 2.86 -14.91
N HIS A 49 -3.10 2.30 -14.31
CA HIS A 49 -1.74 2.84 -14.17
C HIS A 49 -1.57 3.75 -12.93
N SER A 50 -1.25 3.21 -11.76
CA SER A 50 0.11 2.82 -11.34
C SER A 50 1.06 4.02 -11.32
N GLY A 51 1.31 4.57 -10.12
CA GLY A 51 2.31 5.61 -9.88
C GLY A 51 3.76 5.10 -10.02
N PRO A 52 4.75 6.00 -10.02
CA PRO A 52 6.13 5.65 -10.31
C PRO A 52 6.85 5.17 -9.04
N GLY A 53 7.35 3.93 -9.05
CA GLY A 53 8.44 3.51 -8.15
C GLY A 53 8.16 2.40 -7.13
N VAL A 54 6.92 1.94 -7.01
CA VAL A 54 6.64 0.57 -6.58
C VAL A 54 6.04 -0.07 -7.82
N GLU A 55 6.68 -1.08 -8.40
CA GLU A 55 5.96 -1.94 -9.33
C GLU A 55 4.62 -2.20 -8.66
N ALA A 56 3.52 -1.88 -9.33
CA ALA A 56 2.20 -2.32 -8.89
C ALA A 56 2.19 -3.84 -9.03
N VAL A 57 2.96 -4.53 -8.17
CA VAL A 57 2.59 -5.81 -7.64
C VAL A 57 1.23 -5.49 -7.05
N GLU A 58 0.18 -5.74 -7.83
CA GLU A 58 -1.18 -5.71 -7.31
C GLU A 58 -1.08 -6.35 -5.94
N ASP A 59 -1.35 -5.58 -4.87
CA ASP A 59 -1.16 -6.08 -3.52
C ASP A 59 -1.87 -7.45 -3.50
N PRO A 60 -1.11 -8.55 -3.31
CA PRO A 60 -1.68 -9.87 -3.50
C PRO A 60 -2.83 -10.11 -2.52
N ILE A 61 -2.91 -9.35 -1.43
CA ILE A 61 -4.04 -9.30 -0.51
C ILE A 61 -5.29 -8.73 -1.21
N LEU A 62 -5.17 -7.67 -2.01
CA LEU A 62 -6.26 -7.08 -2.79
C LEU A 62 -6.73 -7.98 -3.95
N GLY A 63 -5.91 -8.96 -4.34
CA GLY A 63 -6.25 -10.01 -5.31
C GLY A 63 -6.94 -11.25 -4.71
N LEU A 64 -7.00 -11.36 -3.37
CA LEU A 64 -7.63 -12.51 -2.71
C LEU A 64 -9.13 -12.57 -3.04
N GLY A 65 -9.62 -13.76 -3.37
CA GLY A 65 -11.04 -13.99 -3.67
C GLY A 65 -11.48 -13.63 -5.10
N ARG A 66 -10.61 -13.09 -5.97
CA ARG A 66 -10.94 -12.84 -7.39
C ARG A 66 -11.17 -14.11 -8.21
N ASN A 67 -10.50 -15.22 -7.84
CA ASN A 67 -10.68 -16.52 -8.48
C ASN A 67 -10.85 -17.62 -7.42
N PRO A 68 -12.01 -17.71 -6.75
CA PRO A 68 -12.22 -18.70 -5.70
C PRO A 68 -12.33 -20.11 -6.32
N VAL A 69 -11.75 -21.09 -5.64
CA VAL A 69 -11.88 -22.50 -6.02
C VAL A 69 -13.34 -22.92 -5.86
N ARG A 70 -13.93 -23.53 -6.89
CA ARG A 70 -15.29 -24.07 -6.82
C ARG A 70 -15.25 -25.40 -6.05
N THR A 71 -15.64 -25.35 -4.79
CA THR A 71 -15.66 -26.52 -3.88
C THR A 71 -16.91 -27.39 -4.04
N GLY A 72 -17.93 -26.94 -4.77
CA GLY A 72 -19.21 -27.65 -4.93
C GLY A 72 -20.15 -27.57 -3.71
N VAL A 73 -19.67 -27.00 -2.60
CA VAL A 73 -20.43 -26.77 -1.36
C VAL A 73 -20.69 -25.28 -1.15
N ARG A 74 -21.93 -24.93 -0.81
CA ARG A 74 -22.40 -23.53 -0.71
C ARG A 74 -21.91 -22.82 0.55
N ASP A 75 -21.51 -23.57 1.58
CA ASP A 75 -21.13 -23.10 2.91
C ASP A 75 -19.67 -23.40 3.25
N GLY A 76 -18.84 -23.67 2.23
CA GLY A 76 -17.44 -24.02 2.39
C GLY A 76 -16.61 -23.01 3.18
N SER A 77 -16.93 -21.71 3.07
CA SER A 77 -16.28 -20.65 3.85
C SER A 77 -16.73 -20.61 5.31
N THR A 78 -18.01 -20.85 5.57
CA THR A 78 -18.59 -20.79 6.92
C THR A 78 -18.23 -22.02 7.75
N ASN A 79 -18.17 -23.19 7.11
CA ASN A 79 -17.90 -24.48 7.76
C ASN A 79 -16.52 -25.02 7.39
N HIS A 80 -15.54 -24.14 7.17
CA HIS A 80 -14.21 -24.48 6.67
C HIS A 80 -13.52 -25.56 7.53
N ASP A 81 -13.54 -25.41 8.85
CA ASP A 81 -12.92 -26.36 9.78
C ASP A 81 -13.56 -27.76 9.69
N ARG A 82 -14.89 -27.83 9.55
CA ARG A 82 -15.59 -29.10 9.34
C ARG A 82 -15.08 -29.80 8.08
N TYR A 83 -14.97 -29.09 6.97
CA TYR A 83 -14.51 -29.70 5.70
C TYR A 83 -13.03 -30.09 5.70
N LEU A 84 -12.19 -29.42 6.48
CA LEU A 84 -10.77 -29.75 6.59
C LEU A 84 -10.48 -30.89 7.57
N TYR A 85 -11.25 -30.99 8.66
CA TYR A 85 -10.95 -31.91 9.76
C TYR A 85 -11.90 -33.12 9.84
N ASP A 86 -13.12 -33.07 9.28
CA ASP A 86 -14.03 -34.23 9.23
C ASP A 86 -13.90 -35.07 7.94
N ALA A 87 -12.94 -34.77 7.05
CA ALA A 87 -12.72 -35.52 5.80
C ALA A 87 -12.08 -36.93 6.01
N GLY A 88 -12.19 -37.50 7.21
CA GLY A 88 -11.56 -38.76 7.61
C GLY A 88 -12.45 -39.62 8.50
N GLU A 89 -13.56 -40.12 7.96
CA GLU A 89 -14.20 -41.40 8.32
C GLU A 89 -14.68 -42.13 7.06
#